data_AF-A0A1A8M314-F1
#
_entry.id   AF-A0A1A8M314-F1
#
_cell.length_a   1.000
_cell.length_b   1.000
_cell.length_c   1.000
_cell.angle_alpha   90.00
_cell.angle_beta   90.00
_cell.angle_gamma   90.00
#
_symmetry.space_group_name_H-M   'P 1'
#
loop_
_entity.id
_entity.type
_entity.pdbx_description
1 polymer ?
#
loop_
_entity_poly.entity_id
_entity_poly.type
_entity_poly.pdbx_seq_one_letter_code
_entity_poly.pdbx_strand_id
1 'polypeptide(L)'
;GKRGPAGDNGDLGPHGPPGRKGEKGEKGERGPSGTAGICKCGSLLPKSAFSVGITSSYPAEKTPIKFNKVLLNEGGHYNPQTGKYISPYPGIYYFSYDITLANKHLAIGLVQNGQYRIKTFDANTG
;
A
#
# COMPACT_ATOMS: atom_id res chain seq x y z
N GLY A 1 106.22 51.47 -2.86
CA GLY A 1 105.02 52.02 -3.52
C GLY A 1 103.78 51.64 -2.73
N LYS A 2 102.73 52.47 -2.74
CA LYS A 2 101.48 52.22 -1.99
C LYS A 2 100.73 51.02 -2.59
N ARG A 3 100.06 50.21 -1.75
CA ARG A 3 99.25 49.05 -2.18
C ARG A 3 98.17 49.51 -3.17
N GLY A 4 98.04 48.78 -4.28
CA GLY A 4 97.08 49.11 -5.34
C GLY A 4 95.63 49.06 -4.84
N PRO A 5 94.71 49.78 -5.52
CA PRO A 5 93.30 49.82 -5.15
C PRO A 5 92.70 48.41 -5.17
N ALA A 6 91.73 48.16 -4.27
CA ALA A 6 90.96 46.93 -4.30
C ALA A 6 90.16 46.85 -5.60
N GLY A 7 90.13 45.67 -6.22
CA GLY A 7 89.41 45.45 -7.47
C GLY A 7 87.91 45.62 -7.29
N ASP A 8 87.24 46.00 -8.38
CA ASP A 8 85.79 46.21 -8.39
C ASP A 8 85.06 44.93 -8.01
N ASN A 9 83.97 45.09 -7.27
CA ASN A 9 83.15 43.96 -6.84
C ASN A 9 82.43 43.37 -8.06
N GLY A 10 82.43 42.04 -8.18
CA GLY A 10 81.87 41.36 -9.34
C GLY A 10 80.36 41.57 -9.48
N ASP A 11 79.86 41.46 -10.71
CA ASP A 11 78.44 41.61 -11.01
C ASP A 11 77.58 40.59 -10.25
N LEU A 12 76.40 41.05 -9.81
CA LEU A 12 75.40 40.18 -9.16
C LEU A 12 74.91 39.12 -10.15
N GLY A 13 74.87 37.87 -9.68
CA GLY A 13 74.44 36.73 -10.48
C GLY A 13 72.99 36.85 -10.98
N PRO A 14 72.64 36.14 -12.08
CA PRO A 14 71.31 36.18 -12.65
C PRO A 14 70.25 35.65 -11.67
N HIS A 15 69.04 36.19 -11.77
CA HIS A 15 67.93 35.74 -10.94
C HIS A 15 67.54 34.29 -11.27
N GLY A 16 67.14 33.54 -10.24
CA GLY A 16 66.75 32.13 -10.40
C GLY A 16 65.49 31.96 -11.27
N PRO A 17 65.29 30.76 -11.84
CA PRO A 17 64.10 30.48 -12.65
C PRO A 17 62.82 30.55 -11.81
N PRO A 18 61.67 30.93 -12.41
CA PRO A 18 60.38 30.91 -11.73
C PRO A 18 60.03 29.53 -11.15
N GLY A 19 59.37 29.53 -9.99
CA GLY A 19 58.92 28.29 -9.33
C GLY A 19 57.90 27.51 -10.18
N ARG A 20 57.82 26.19 -9.92
CA ARG A 20 56.84 25.32 -10.60
C ARG A 20 55.42 25.72 -10.23
N LYS A 21 54.51 25.69 -11.21
CA LYS A 21 53.08 25.91 -10.99
C LYS A 21 52.51 24.80 -10.10
N GLY A 22 51.70 25.17 -9.10
CA GLY A 22 51.05 24.22 -8.19
C GLY A 22 50.08 23.28 -8.90
N GLU A 23 49.86 22.11 -8.29
CA GLU A 23 48.96 21.09 -8.82
C GLU A 23 47.49 21.55 -8.76
N LYS A 24 46.69 21.07 -9.72
CA LYS A 24 45.26 21.36 -9.76
C LYS A 24 44.56 20.54 -8.67
N GLY A 25 43.68 21.18 -7.90
CA GLY A 25 42.90 20.52 -6.85
C GLY A 25 42.01 19.39 -7.39
N GLU A 26 41.71 18.42 -6.53
CA GLU A 26 40.91 17.26 -6.86
C GLU A 26 39.45 17.62 -7.21
N LYS A 27 38.81 16.75 -8.00
CA LYS A 27 37.39 16.91 -8.35
C LYS A 27 36.53 16.58 -7.13
N GLY A 28 35.55 17.44 -6.83
CA GLY A 28 34.61 17.22 -5.72
C GLY A 28 33.82 15.92 -5.84
N GLU A 29 33.41 15.39 -4.69
CA GLU A 29 32.67 14.14 -4.58
C GLU A 29 31.28 14.20 -5.23
N ARG A 30 30.76 13.04 -5.61
CA ARG A 30 29.39 12.92 -6.13
C ARG A 30 28.40 13.20 -4.99
N GLY A 31 27.41 14.05 -5.26
CA GLY A 31 26.31 14.27 -4.31
C GLY A 31 25.53 12.99 -3.97
N PRO A 32 24.82 12.98 -2.83
CA PRO A 32 24.06 11.82 -2.39
C PRO A 32 22.97 11.43 -3.40
N SER A 33 22.61 10.16 -3.42
CA SER A 33 21.46 9.69 -4.19
C SER A 33 20.19 10.39 -3.72
N GLY A 34 19.33 10.76 -4.67
CA GLY A 34 17.99 11.26 -4.35
C GLY A 34 17.16 10.21 -3.61
N THR A 35 16.17 10.66 -2.85
CA THR A 35 15.20 9.79 -2.19
C THR A 35 14.45 8.94 -3.22
N ALA A 36 14.29 7.64 -2.95
CA ALA A 36 13.49 6.77 -3.79
C ALA A 36 12.05 7.30 -3.91
N GLY A 37 11.50 7.28 -5.13
CA GLY A 37 10.10 7.62 -5.36
C GLY A 37 9.17 6.62 -4.65
N ILE A 38 8.05 7.11 -4.12
CA ILE A 38 7.02 6.26 -3.51
C ILE A 38 6.36 5.43 -4.60
N CYS A 39 6.62 4.12 -4.62
CA CYS A 39 5.92 3.21 -5.52
C CYS A 39 4.52 2.90 -4.97
N LYS A 40 3.47 3.36 -5.66
CA LYS A 40 2.06 3.03 -5.34
C LYS A 40 1.62 1.70 -5.97
N CYS A 41 2.47 0.67 -5.96
CA CYS A 41 2.07 -0.64 -6.45
C CYS A 41 1.26 -1.40 -5.38
N GLY A 42 -0.06 -1.45 -5.56
CA GLY A 42 -0.93 -2.52 -5.02
C GLY A 42 -1.44 -2.46 -3.57
N SER A 43 -0.95 -1.58 -2.69
CA SER A 43 -1.29 -1.61 -1.25
C SER A 43 -2.20 -0.48 -0.74
N LEU A 44 -2.53 0.51 -1.56
CA LEU A 44 -3.33 1.68 -1.14
C LEU A 44 -4.82 1.60 -1.49
N LEU A 45 -5.26 0.55 -2.19
CA LEU A 45 -6.68 0.38 -2.47
C LEU A 45 -7.35 -0.31 -1.27
N PRO A 46 -8.33 0.34 -0.65
CA PRO A 46 -9.10 -0.31 0.40
C PRO A 46 -9.80 -1.56 -0.16
N LYS A 47 -9.48 -2.74 0.39
CA LYS A 47 -10.12 -4.01 0.02
C LYS A 47 -11.18 -4.38 1.04
N SER A 48 -12.32 -4.84 0.55
CA SER A 48 -13.39 -5.38 1.39
C SER A 48 -14.09 -6.50 0.63
N ALA A 49 -14.05 -7.71 1.19
CA ALA A 49 -14.67 -8.88 0.60
C ALA A 49 -14.99 -9.90 1.69
N PHE A 50 -16.09 -10.62 1.55
CA PHE A 50 -16.42 -11.72 2.44
C PHE A 50 -17.03 -12.87 1.66
N SER A 51 -16.85 -14.09 2.16
CA SER A 51 -17.52 -15.30 1.71
C SER A 51 -17.80 -16.15 2.92
N VAL A 52 -19.06 -16.50 3.12
CA VAL A 52 -19.54 -17.14 4.34
C VAL A 52 -20.60 -18.19 4.00
N GLY A 53 -20.67 -19.22 4.82
CA GLY A 53 -21.66 -20.28 4.74
C GLY A 53 -22.32 -20.53 6.09
N ILE A 54 -23.42 -21.28 6.05
CA ILE A 54 -24.10 -21.75 7.25
C ILE A 54 -23.95 -23.27 7.32
N THR A 55 -23.78 -23.79 8.53
CA THR A 55 -23.64 -25.24 8.78
C THR A 55 -24.86 -25.85 9.44
N SER A 56 -25.75 -25.02 9.98
CA SER A 56 -27.03 -25.43 10.56
C SER A 56 -28.19 -25.12 9.60
N SER A 57 -29.03 -26.11 9.34
CA SER A 57 -30.28 -25.92 8.60
C SER A 57 -31.29 -25.08 9.38
N TYR A 58 -32.21 -24.43 8.67
CA TYR A 58 -33.34 -23.67 9.25
C TYR A 58 -32.92 -22.57 10.25
N PRO A 59 -32.18 -21.54 9.80
CA PRO A 59 -31.87 -20.39 10.65
C PRO A 59 -33.14 -19.68 11.14
N ALA A 60 -33.01 -18.92 12.21
CA ALA A 60 -34.13 -18.21 12.84
C ALA A 60 -34.85 -17.27 11.85
N GLU A 61 -36.15 -17.48 11.70
CA GLU A 61 -37.00 -16.71 10.79
C GLU A 61 -37.12 -15.23 11.22
N LYS A 62 -37.39 -14.35 10.26
CA LYS A 62 -37.59 -12.90 10.47
C LYS A 62 -36.41 -12.17 11.13
N THR A 63 -35.25 -12.80 11.20
CA THR A 63 -34.01 -12.21 11.71
C THR A 63 -32.88 -12.36 10.70
N PRO A 64 -31.82 -11.54 10.76
CA PRO A 64 -30.67 -11.71 9.89
C PRO A 64 -30.05 -13.11 10.04
N ILE A 65 -29.78 -13.75 8.90
CA ILE A 65 -29.15 -15.08 8.88
C ILE A 65 -27.70 -14.94 9.36
N LYS A 66 -27.37 -15.67 10.42
CA LYS A 66 -26.03 -15.72 11.00
C LYS A 66 -25.23 -16.84 10.34
N PHE A 67 -24.39 -16.49 9.37
CA PHE A 67 -23.51 -17.44 8.71
C PHE A 67 -22.30 -17.69 9.61
N ASN A 68 -22.24 -18.89 10.18
CA ASN A 68 -21.26 -19.25 11.19
C ASN A 68 -19.94 -19.81 10.61
N LYS A 69 -19.89 -20.12 9.31
CA LYS A 69 -18.69 -20.60 8.63
C LYS A 69 -18.10 -19.46 7.78
N VAL A 70 -17.00 -18.89 8.22
CA VAL A 70 -16.30 -17.84 7.47
C VAL A 70 -15.25 -18.48 6.55
N LEU A 71 -15.40 -18.29 5.24
CA LEU A 71 -14.44 -18.74 4.23
C LEU A 71 -13.43 -17.63 3.91
N LEU A 72 -13.91 -16.38 3.85
CA LEU A 72 -13.11 -15.17 3.66
C LEU A 72 -13.78 -14.00 4.39
N ASN A 73 -13.00 -13.11 4.99
CA ASN A 73 -13.49 -11.86 5.58
C ASN A 73 -12.39 -10.78 5.51
N GLU A 74 -12.02 -10.41 4.29
CA GLU A 74 -11.03 -9.38 3.99
C GLU A 74 -11.48 -8.03 4.57
N GLY A 75 -10.70 -7.48 5.50
CA GLY A 75 -11.03 -6.25 6.22
C GLY A 75 -11.95 -6.42 7.42
N GLY A 76 -12.47 -7.63 7.69
CA GLY A 76 -13.24 -7.89 8.91
C GLY A 76 -14.62 -7.22 8.97
N HIS A 77 -15.18 -6.86 7.81
CA HIS A 77 -16.40 -6.06 7.73
C HIS A 77 -17.70 -6.89 7.80
N TYR A 78 -17.61 -8.21 7.72
CA TYR A 78 -18.69 -9.12 8.07
C TYR A 78 -18.62 -9.51 9.55
N ASN A 79 -19.74 -9.41 10.28
CA ASN A 79 -19.85 -9.81 11.67
C ASN A 79 -20.70 -11.10 11.82
N PRO A 80 -20.08 -12.26 12.11
CA PRO A 80 -20.77 -13.55 12.25
C PRO A 80 -21.79 -13.61 13.39
N GLN A 81 -21.63 -12.80 14.45
CA GLN A 81 -22.57 -12.78 15.58
C GLN A 81 -23.90 -12.12 15.22
N THR A 82 -23.86 -11.16 14.28
CA THR A 82 -25.03 -10.38 13.85
C THR A 82 -25.58 -10.81 12.50
N GLY A 83 -24.79 -11.51 11.67
CA GLY A 83 -25.16 -11.87 10.31
C GLY A 83 -25.06 -10.71 9.30
N LYS A 84 -24.41 -9.61 9.67
CA LYS A 84 -24.41 -8.36 8.89
C LYS A 84 -23.04 -8.04 8.32
N TYR A 85 -23.04 -7.51 7.10
CA TYR A 85 -21.90 -6.85 6.49
C TYR A 85 -22.07 -5.32 6.57
N ILE A 86 -21.01 -4.62 6.93
CA ILE A 86 -20.97 -3.15 6.96
C ILE A 86 -20.09 -2.71 5.79
N SER A 87 -20.58 -1.88 4.88
CA SER A 87 -19.76 -1.34 3.79
C SER A 87 -18.79 -0.28 4.35
N PRO A 88 -17.49 -0.57 4.47
CA PRO A 88 -16.51 0.38 5.04
C PRO A 88 -16.22 1.58 4.14
N TYR A 89 -16.33 1.39 2.83
CA TYR A 89 -15.88 2.34 1.81
C TYR A 89 -17.04 2.66 0.87
N PRO A 90 -17.27 3.92 0.48
CA PRO A 90 -18.23 4.25 -0.56
C PRO A 90 -17.86 3.57 -1.88
N GLY A 91 -18.81 2.89 -2.51
CA GLY A 91 -18.55 2.17 -3.76
C GLY A 91 -19.68 1.24 -4.16
N ILE A 92 -19.47 0.54 -5.28
CA ILE A 92 -20.37 -0.50 -5.76
C ILE A 92 -19.93 -1.83 -5.19
N TYR A 93 -20.87 -2.59 -4.65
CA TYR A 93 -20.65 -3.90 -4.06
C TYR A 93 -21.42 -4.96 -4.83
N TYR A 94 -20.80 -6.12 -5.00
CA TYR A 94 -21.43 -7.30 -5.58
C TYR A 94 -21.75 -8.30 -4.47
N PHE A 95 -23.00 -8.76 -4.44
CA PHE A 95 -23.48 -9.78 -3.52
C PHE A 95 -24.06 -10.93 -4.34
N SER A 96 -23.62 -12.15 -4.02
CA SER A 96 -24.18 -13.39 -4.55
C SER A 96 -24.43 -14.35 -3.40
N TYR A 97 -25.41 -15.23 -3.57
CA TYR A 97 -25.72 -16.28 -2.62
C TYR A 97 -26.27 -17.50 -3.36
N ASP A 98 -25.88 -18.67 -2.88
CA ASP A 98 -26.43 -19.95 -3.29
C ASP A 98 -27.18 -20.55 -2.11
N ILE A 99 -28.35 -21.14 -2.38
CA ILE A 99 -29.21 -21.70 -1.34
C ILE A 99 -29.60 -23.11 -1.72
N THR A 100 -29.51 -24.00 -0.75
CA THR A 100 -30.05 -25.36 -0.85
C THR A 100 -31.32 -25.43 0.00
N LEU A 101 -32.44 -25.76 -0.63
CA LEU A 101 -33.73 -25.89 0.03
C LEU A 101 -34.11 -27.37 0.18
N ALA A 102 -34.58 -27.74 1.39
CA ALA A 102 -35.16 -29.05 1.66
C ALA A 102 -36.41 -28.89 2.51
N ASN A 103 -37.49 -29.58 2.14
CA ASN A 103 -38.70 -29.81 2.95
C ASN A 103 -39.44 -28.58 3.53
N LYS A 104 -39.15 -27.35 3.06
CA LYS A 104 -39.86 -26.12 3.45
C LYS A 104 -39.99 -25.13 2.30
N HIS A 105 -40.93 -24.18 2.42
CA HIS A 105 -40.95 -22.98 1.60
C HIS A 105 -39.90 -21.99 2.10
N LEU A 106 -39.25 -21.30 1.18
CA LEU A 106 -38.24 -20.31 1.44
C LEU A 106 -38.70 -18.94 0.99
N ALA A 107 -38.59 -17.97 1.88
CA ALA A 107 -38.64 -16.56 1.55
C ALA A 107 -37.44 -15.89 2.20
N ILE A 108 -36.47 -15.47 1.40
CA ILE A 108 -35.32 -14.72 1.88
C ILE A 108 -35.20 -13.40 1.14
N GLY A 109 -34.47 -12.46 1.74
CA GLY A 109 -34.17 -11.22 1.05
C GLY A 109 -32.81 -10.67 1.43
N LEU A 110 -32.16 -10.05 0.46
CA LEU A 110 -31.02 -9.19 0.69
C LEU A 110 -31.54 -7.84 1.15
N VAL A 111 -31.16 -7.44 2.37
CA VAL A 111 -31.63 -6.21 3.00
C VAL A 111 -30.47 -5.23 3.13
N GLN A 112 -30.66 -4.00 2.67
CA GLN A 112 -29.74 -2.88 2.86
C GLN A 112 -30.42 -1.81 3.71
N ASN A 113 -29.87 -1.52 4.90
CA ASN A 113 -30.36 -0.50 5.81
C ASN A 113 -31.89 -0.58 6.09
N GLY A 114 -32.39 -1.81 6.30
CA GLY A 114 -33.80 -2.07 6.59
C GLY A 114 -34.71 -2.18 5.35
N GLN A 115 -34.20 -1.87 4.14
CA GLN A 115 -34.96 -1.99 2.90
C GLN A 115 -34.56 -3.24 2.11
N TYR A 116 -35.55 -3.99 1.62
CA TYR A 116 -35.30 -5.13 0.73
C TYR A 116 -34.77 -4.66 -0.62
N ARG A 117 -33.61 -5.16 -1.02
CA ARG A 117 -33.02 -4.96 -2.34
C ARG A 117 -33.31 -6.11 -3.28
N ILE A 118 -33.26 -7.33 -2.76
CA ILE A 118 -33.59 -8.56 -3.49
C ILE A 118 -34.51 -9.37 -2.59
N LYS A 119 -35.53 -9.99 -3.18
CA LYS A 119 -36.39 -10.97 -2.52
C LYS A 119 -36.37 -12.23 -3.37
N THR A 120 -36.05 -13.36 -2.76
CA THR A 120 -36.07 -14.67 -3.41
C THR A 120 -37.11 -15.52 -2.69
N PHE A 121 -38.03 -16.07 -3.47
CA PHE A 121 -39.04 -17.00 -3.01
C PHE A 121 -38.82 -18.31 -3.74
N ASP A 122 -38.80 -19.40 -2.99
CA ASP A 122 -38.72 -20.74 -3.52
C ASP A 122 -39.72 -21.62 -2.76
N ALA A 123 -40.52 -22.38 -3.49
CA ALA A 123 -41.55 -23.23 -2.94
C ALA A 123 -41.25 -24.65 -3.36
N ASN A 124 -41.03 -25.53 -2.37
CA ASN A 124 -40.92 -26.95 -2.62
C ASN A 124 -42.32 -27.47 -2.97
N THR A 125 -42.70 -27.40 -4.24
CA THR A 125 -43.84 -28.12 -4.80
C THR A 125 -43.39 -29.56 -4.97
N GLY A 126 -43.56 -30.35 -3.91
CA GLY A 126 -43.30 -31.79 -3.92
C GLY A 126 -44.05 -32.52 -5.03
#